data_AF-A0A1V6CCH5-F1
#
_entry.id   AF-A0A1V6CCH5-F1
#
_cell.length_a   1.000
_cell.length_b   1.000
_cell.length_c   1.000
_cell.angle_alpha   90.00
_cell.angle_beta   90.00
_cell.angle_gamma   90.00
#
_symmetry.space_group_name_H-M   'P 1'
#
loop_
_entity.id
_entity.type
_entity.pdbx_description
1 polymer ?
#
loop_
_entity_poly.entity_id
_entity_poly.type
_entity_poly.pdbx_seq_one_letter_code
_entity_poly.pdbx_strand_id
1 'polypeptide(L)'
;MNKYMKISNIMIQAYKKQVAIPAFNAAYLDMIKPISDALKEYKTIGIIQVSKPDIENFGAKSIKAVYEEYIKSADMMFTFLHLDHVPVIDENFMHVNWLDMIEEGITLGFDSVMIDGSRLKFEENVNITKTVVRIAHLKEICVEAEIGYVFGHESTVPPPYEEIFAKKLGFTNVDEAARFVQLTGVDWLSVSTGSIHGAISGAGKDQKKIRAKLDIEHLNKLKEATKIPLVLHGGTGVEIEYIKAAVKAGITKINIGTEIRQAYENGIKNSQQYAENSVKETIKKIIEDFEIKGSADILNPD
;
A
#
# COMPACT_ATOMS: atom_id res chain seq x y z
N MET A 1 -8.81 -6.27 -15.58
CA MET A 1 -9.84 -6.28 -14.52
C MET A 1 -10.15 -7.70 -14.11
N ASN A 2 -10.14 -7.94 -12.81
CA ASN A 2 -10.49 -9.21 -12.20
C ASN A 2 -11.93 -9.59 -12.56
N LYS A 3 -12.12 -10.79 -13.12
CA LYS A 3 -13.43 -11.29 -13.57
C LYS A 3 -14.18 -12.08 -12.51
N TYR A 4 -13.52 -12.42 -11.40
CA TYR A 4 -14.05 -13.29 -10.36
C TYR A 4 -14.65 -12.47 -9.20
N MET A 5 -14.02 -11.35 -8.86
CA MET A 5 -14.43 -10.51 -7.72
C MET A 5 -14.19 -9.03 -8.02
N LYS A 6 -14.99 -8.14 -7.41
CA LYS A 6 -14.74 -6.69 -7.43
C LYS A 6 -13.95 -6.28 -6.18
N ILE A 7 -12.81 -5.60 -6.37
CA ILE A 7 -11.94 -5.17 -5.25
C ILE A 7 -12.70 -4.25 -4.27
N SER A 8 -13.64 -3.43 -4.76
CA SER A 8 -14.51 -2.60 -3.92
C SER A 8 -15.28 -3.42 -2.88
N ASN A 9 -15.88 -4.53 -3.30
CA ASN A 9 -16.61 -5.43 -2.39
C ASN A 9 -15.67 -6.07 -1.37
N ILE A 10 -14.51 -6.55 -1.81
CA ILE A 10 -13.51 -7.13 -0.92
C ILE A 10 -13.04 -6.13 0.14
N MET A 11 -12.69 -4.91 -0.26
CA MET A 11 -12.24 -3.87 0.66
C MET A 11 -13.33 -3.48 1.67
N ILE A 12 -14.59 -3.39 1.24
CA ILE A 12 -15.72 -3.15 2.13
C ILE A 12 -15.92 -4.30 3.13
N GLN A 13 -15.84 -5.56 2.68
CA GLN A 13 -15.96 -6.72 3.58
C GLN A 13 -14.79 -6.78 4.55
N ALA A 14 -13.57 -6.53 4.08
CA ALA A 14 -12.36 -6.49 4.90
C ALA A 14 -12.45 -5.44 5.99
N TYR A 15 -12.90 -4.23 5.65
CA TYR A 15 -13.14 -3.15 6.61
C TYR A 15 -14.20 -3.52 7.66
N LYS A 16 -15.34 -4.08 7.23
CA LYS A 16 -16.44 -4.48 8.14
C LYS A 16 -16.06 -5.63 9.07
N LYS A 17 -15.33 -6.62 8.54
CA LYS A 17 -14.90 -7.83 9.26
C LYS A 17 -13.57 -7.66 9.98
N GLN A 18 -12.93 -6.50 9.86
CA GLN A 18 -11.64 -6.18 10.47
C GLN A 18 -10.56 -7.20 10.07
N VAL A 19 -10.46 -7.46 8.76
CA VAL A 19 -9.46 -8.33 8.14
C VAL A 19 -8.52 -7.47 7.31
N ALA A 20 -7.22 -7.63 7.47
CA ALA A 20 -6.24 -6.94 6.65
C ALA A 20 -6.11 -7.57 5.26
N ILE A 21 -5.96 -6.74 4.25
CA ILE A 21 -5.55 -7.08 2.89
C ILE A 21 -4.07 -6.70 2.74
N PRO A 22 -3.15 -7.67 2.60
CA PRO A 22 -1.76 -7.37 2.36
C PRO A 22 -1.59 -6.90 0.92
N ALA A 23 -0.82 -5.84 0.71
CA ALA A 23 -0.48 -5.31 -0.60
C ALA A 23 1.03 -5.36 -0.82
N PHE A 24 1.47 -6.15 -1.80
CA PHE A 24 2.87 -6.52 -2.01
C PHE A 24 3.46 -5.83 -3.24
N ASN A 25 4.47 -4.98 -3.05
CA ASN A 25 5.19 -4.35 -4.17
C ASN A 25 6.03 -5.40 -4.93
N ALA A 26 5.74 -5.57 -6.22
CA ALA A 26 6.52 -6.40 -7.12
C ALA A 26 7.67 -5.59 -7.74
N ALA A 27 8.71 -5.34 -6.95
CA ALA A 27 9.91 -4.60 -7.39
C ALA A 27 10.63 -5.26 -8.58
N TYR A 28 10.44 -6.56 -8.79
CA TYR A 28 10.90 -7.31 -9.95
C TYR A 28 9.73 -8.12 -10.53
N LEU A 29 9.63 -8.21 -11.86
CA LEU A 29 8.56 -8.97 -12.52
C LEU A 29 8.44 -10.41 -12.00
N ASP A 30 9.57 -11.06 -11.74
CA ASP A 30 9.61 -12.45 -11.28
C ASP A 30 9.08 -12.63 -9.85
N MET A 31 8.79 -11.55 -9.10
CA MET A 31 8.14 -11.62 -7.79
C MET A 31 6.63 -11.86 -7.88
N ILE A 32 5.99 -11.56 -9.03
CA ILE A 32 4.53 -11.64 -9.18
C ILE A 32 4.04 -13.07 -8.94
N LYS A 33 4.70 -14.06 -9.56
CA LYS A 33 4.35 -15.48 -9.41
C LYS A 33 4.46 -15.98 -7.97
N PRO A 34 5.59 -15.85 -7.25
CA PRO A 34 5.69 -16.31 -5.87
C PRO A 34 4.75 -15.56 -4.91
N ILE A 35 4.43 -14.28 -5.15
CA ILE A 35 3.39 -13.57 -4.39
C ILE A 35 2.04 -14.25 -4.58
N SER A 36 1.63 -14.44 -5.83
CA SER A 36 0.37 -15.10 -6.17
C SER A 36 0.28 -16.52 -5.61
N ASP A 37 1.35 -17.32 -5.75
CA ASP A 37 1.39 -18.70 -5.27
C ASP A 37 1.26 -18.79 -3.74
N ALA A 38 1.87 -17.86 -2.99
CA ALA A 38 1.73 -17.82 -1.52
C ALA A 38 0.29 -17.50 -1.10
N LEU A 39 -0.31 -16.48 -1.71
CA LEU A 39 -1.69 -16.06 -1.45
C LEU A 39 -2.68 -17.19 -1.74
N LYS A 40 -2.51 -17.87 -2.88
CA LYS A 40 -3.31 -19.06 -3.24
C LYS A 40 -3.14 -20.21 -2.26
N GLU A 41 -1.91 -20.55 -1.89
CA GLU A 41 -1.62 -21.66 -0.98
C GLU A 41 -2.27 -21.47 0.39
N TYR A 42 -2.32 -20.23 0.87
CA TYR A 42 -2.92 -19.88 2.16
C TYR A 42 -4.39 -19.49 2.06
N LYS A 43 -4.98 -19.51 0.85
CA LYS A 43 -6.33 -19.03 0.57
C LYS A 43 -6.57 -17.63 1.13
N THR A 44 -5.61 -16.74 0.90
CA THR A 44 -5.62 -15.37 1.37
C THR A 44 -5.84 -14.44 0.19
N ILE A 45 -6.76 -13.48 0.31
CA ILE A 45 -6.89 -12.42 -0.68
C ILE A 45 -5.84 -11.35 -0.41
N GLY A 46 -5.10 -10.96 -1.44
CA GLY A 46 -4.09 -9.90 -1.39
C GLY A 46 -4.05 -9.04 -2.65
N ILE A 47 -3.21 -8.01 -2.62
CA ILE A 47 -2.99 -7.08 -3.73
C ILE A 47 -1.54 -7.21 -4.18
N ILE A 48 -1.31 -7.36 -5.47
CA ILE A 48 0.00 -7.17 -6.09
C ILE A 48 0.05 -5.72 -6.58
N GLN A 49 1.14 -5.01 -6.30
CA GLN A 49 1.23 -3.60 -6.64
C GLN A 49 2.58 -3.23 -7.26
N VAL A 50 2.60 -2.14 -8.03
CA VAL A 50 3.81 -1.55 -8.62
C VAL A 50 3.78 -0.05 -8.42
N SER A 51 4.92 0.51 -8.03
CA SER A 51 5.14 1.95 -7.84
C SER A 51 6.15 2.52 -8.83
N LYS A 52 6.24 3.86 -8.92
CA LYS A 52 7.29 4.53 -9.73
C LYS A 52 8.71 4.09 -9.31
N PRO A 53 9.07 4.03 -8.01
CA PRO A 53 10.37 3.49 -7.59
C PRO A 53 10.63 2.05 -8.03
N ASP A 54 9.62 1.18 -8.05
CA ASP A 54 9.76 -0.21 -8.54
C ASP A 54 10.19 -0.25 -10.02
N ILE A 55 9.73 0.72 -10.81
CA ILE A 55 10.05 0.86 -12.24
C ILE A 55 11.41 1.52 -12.47
N GLU A 56 11.71 2.61 -11.76
CA GLU A 56 12.91 3.43 -12.00
C GLU A 56 14.17 2.87 -11.34
N ASN A 57 14.02 2.28 -10.14
CA ASN A 57 15.15 1.87 -9.32
C ASN A 57 15.35 0.35 -9.26
N PHE A 58 14.35 -0.43 -9.71
CA PHE A 58 14.37 -1.89 -9.62
C PHE A 58 14.01 -2.55 -10.97
N GLY A 59 13.46 -3.76 -10.92
CA GLY A 59 13.24 -4.62 -12.09
C GLY A 59 11.80 -4.74 -12.56
N ALA A 60 10.90 -3.82 -12.19
CA ALA A 60 9.50 -3.85 -12.64
C ALA A 60 9.32 -3.39 -14.09
N LYS A 61 10.32 -2.68 -14.65
CA LYS A 61 10.43 -2.22 -16.05
C LYS A 61 9.40 -1.17 -16.51
N SER A 62 8.11 -1.44 -16.38
CA SER A 62 7.03 -0.51 -16.73
C SER A 62 5.67 -0.99 -16.18
N ILE A 63 4.68 -0.08 -16.11
CA ILE A 63 3.30 -0.41 -15.71
C ILE A 63 2.74 -1.53 -16.61
N LYS A 64 2.92 -1.40 -17.94
CA LYS A 64 2.53 -2.43 -18.91
C LYS A 64 3.23 -3.78 -18.69
N ALA A 65 4.54 -3.80 -18.41
CA ALA A 65 5.26 -5.06 -18.22
C ALA A 65 4.76 -5.81 -16.97
N VAL A 66 4.49 -5.09 -15.88
CA VAL A 66 3.87 -5.67 -14.67
C VAL A 66 2.48 -6.21 -14.97
N TYR A 67 1.66 -5.46 -15.71
CA TYR A 67 0.34 -5.92 -16.11
C TYR A 67 0.41 -7.21 -16.93
N GLU A 68 1.26 -7.26 -17.96
CA GLU A 68 1.43 -8.44 -18.81
C GLU A 68 1.86 -9.67 -18.01
N GLU A 69 2.82 -9.51 -17.08
CA GLU A 69 3.25 -10.61 -16.22
C GLU A 69 2.18 -11.00 -15.18
N TYR A 70 1.41 -10.05 -14.65
CA TYR A 70 0.27 -10.32 -13.78
C TYR A 70 -0.79 -11.17 -14.48
N ILE A 71 -1.22 -10.80 -15.70
CA ILE A 71 -2.18 -11.60 -16.47
C ILE A 71 -1.66 -13.00 -16.77
N LYS A 72 -0.35 -13.15 -16.99
CA LYS A 72 0.29 -14.42 -17.32
C LYS A 72 0.45 -15.35 -16.11
N SER A 73 0.78 -14.81 -14.95
CA SER A 73 1.34 -15.60 -13.83
C SER A 73 0.53 -15.54 -12.53
N ALA A 74 -0.37 -14.55 -12.36
CA ALA A 74 -1.13 -14.40 -11.13
C ALA A 74 -2.48 -15.14 -11.15
N ASP A 75 -2.90 -15.63 -9.99
CA ASP A 75 -4.22 -16.22 -9.76
C ASP A 75 -5.17 -15.13 -9.27
N MET A 76 -6.03 -14.66 -10.17
CA MET A 76 -7.00 -13.59 -9.89
C MET A 76 -8.10 -14.02 -8.90
N MET A 77 -8.22 -15.30 -8.55
CA MET A 77 -9.12 -15.71 -7.45
C MET A 77 -8.61 -15.29 -6.07
N PHE A 78 -7.31 -14.94 -5.96
CA PHE A 78 -6.69 -14.55 -4.69
C PHE A 78 -5.97 -13.20 -4.76
N THR A 79 -5.87 -12.61 -5.95
CA THR A 79 -5.08 -11.40 -6.17
C THR A 79 -5.87 -10.32 -6.91
N PHE A 80 -5.50 -9.08 -6.62
CA PHE A 80 -5.85 -7.90 -7.40
C PHE A 80 -4.57 -7.16 -7.81
N LEU A 81 -4.67 -6.27 -8.80
CA LEU A 81 -3.56 -5.43 -9.25
C LEU A 81 -3.80 -3.95 -8.91
N HIS A 82 -2.80 -3.31 -8.31
CA HIS A 82 -2.85 -1.92 -7.87
C HIS A 82 -1.66 -1.10 -8.39
N LEU A 83 -1.94 0.09 -8.92
CA LEU A 83 -0.90 1.06 -9.28
C LEU A 83 -0.63 1.92 -8.04
N ASP A 84 0.49 1.66 -7.38
CA ASP A 84 0.85 2.20 -6.07
C ASP A 84 1.56 3.54 -6.22
N HIS A 85 1.19 4.49 -5.36
CA HIS A 85 1.94 5.71 -5.10
C HIS A 85 2.41 6.45 -6.36
N VAL A 86 1.50 6.83 -7.27
CA VAL A 86 1.84 7.75 -8.38
C VAL A 86 1.90 9.16 -7.81
N PRO A 87 3.09 9.77 -7.62
CA PRO A 87 3.18 11.07 -7.00
C PRO A 87 2.83 12.16 -8.00
N VAL A 88 2.21 13.25 -7.55
CA VAL A 88 2.15 14.49 -8.35
C VAL A 88 3.51 15.20 -8.31
N ILE A 89 4.17 15.16 -7.14
CA ILE A 89 5.52 15.66 -6.89
C ILE A 89 6.30 14.52 -6.23
N ASP A 90 7.42 14.14 -6.85
CA ASP A 90 8.27 13.04 -6.38
C ASP A 90 9.18 13.42 -5.20
N GLU A 91 9.98 12.46 -4.74
CA GLU A 91 10.94 12.62 -3.66
C GLU A 91 12.05 13.64 -3.96
N ASN A 92 12.28 13.98 -5.23
CA ASN A 92 13.23 14.99 -5.67
C ASN A 92 12.55 16.36 -5.88
N PHE A 93 11.31 16.52 -5.43
CA PHE A 93 10.49 17.72 -5.63
C PHE A 93 10.21 18.06 -7.09
N MET A 94 10.23 17.06 -7.96
CA MET A 94 9.94 17.22 -9.38
C MET A 94 8.50 16.83 -9.69
N HIS A 95 7.85 17.60 -10.58
CA HIS A 95 6.54 17.24 -11.09
C HIS A 95 6.64 15.99 -11.94
N VAL A 96 5.80 15.00 -11.64
CA VAL A 96 5.71 13.76 -12.40
C VAL A 96 4.55 13.87 -13.38
N ASN A 97 4.68 13.17 -14.51
CA ASN A 97 3.59 13.01 -15.47
C ASN A 97 2.54 12.01 -14.95
N TRP A 98 1.92 12.37 -13.83
CA TRP A 98 1.03 11.49 -13.06
C TRP A 98 -0.23 11.10 -13.84
N LEU A 99 -0.75 12.00 -14.69
CA LEU A 99 -1.99 11.74 -15.43
C LEU A 99 -1.79 10.60 -16.42
N ASP A 100 -0.72 10.63 -17.21
CA ASP A 100 -0.42 9.56 -18.18
C ASP A 100 -0.21 8.21 -17.48
N MET A 101 0.46 8.19 -16.33
CA MET A 101 0.66 6.96 -15.55
C MET A 101 -0.68 6.40 -15.02
N ILE A 102 -1.54 7.25 -14.47
CA ILE A 102 -2.87 6.87 -14.00
C ILE A 102 -3.74 6.37 -15.16
N GLU A 103 -3.75 7.08 -16.29
CA GLU A 103 -4.50 6.70 -17.49
C GLU A 103 -3.99 5.39 -18.09
N GLU A 104 -2.68 5.13 -18.07
CA GLU A 104 -2.10 3.84 -18.48
C GLU A 104 -2.62 2.71 -17.58
N GLY A 105 -2.55 2.87 -16.25
CA GLY A 105 -3.08 1.88 -15.30
C GLY A 105 -4.57 1.60 -15.50
N ILE A 106 -5.38 2.65 -15.68
CA ILE A 106 -6.82 2.55 -15.98
C ILE A 106 -7.05 1.83 -17.30
N THR A 107 -6.30 2.17 -18.35
CA THR A 107 -6.45 1.61 -19.70
C THR A 107 -6.07 0.14 -19.77
N LEU A 108 -5.00 -0.26 -19.08
CA LEU A 108 -4.61 -1.66 -18.95
C LEU A 108 -5.63 -2.46 -18.12
N GLY A 109 -6.39 -1.79 -17.25
CA GLY A 109 -7.43 -2.42 -16.46
C GLY A 109 -6.91 -2.98 -15.14
N PHE A 110 -6.04 -2.23 -14.47
CA PHE A 110 -5.76 -2.41 -13.05
C PHE A 110 -7.06 -2.39 -12.24
N ASP A 111 -7.10 -3.07 -11.10
CA ASP A 111 -8.30 -3.11 -10.25
C ASP A 111 -8.40 -1.83 -9.40
N SER A 112 -7.27 -1.19 -9.12
CA SER A 112 -7.23 0.12 -8.46
C SER A 112 -5.98 0.92 -8.81
N VAL A 113 -6.06 2.24 -8.65
CA VAL A 113 -4.93 3.16 -8.83
C VAL A 113 -4.80 4.08 -7.62
N MET A 114 -3.58 4.52 -7.32
CA MET A 114 -3.29 5.47 -6.26
C MET A 114 -2.70 6.75 -6.83
N ILE A 115 -3.31 7.88 -6.48
CA ILE A 115 -2.73 9.21 -6.72
C ILE A 115 -2.21 9.78 -5.39
N ASP A 116 -0.93 10.13 -5.36
CA ASP A 116 -0.29 10.76 -4.23
C ASP A 116 -0.10 12.27 -4.47
N GLY A 117 -1.05 13.04 -3.96
CA GLY A 117 -0.99 14.50 -3.88
C GLY A 117 -0.51 15.02 -2.52
N SER A 118 0.09 14.19 -1.66
CA SER A 118 0.44 14.53 -0.27
C SER A 118 1.39 15.74 -0.13
N ARG A 119 2.23 15.99 -1.15
CA ARG A 119 3.15 17.15 -1.20
C ARG A 119 2.51 18.44 -1.72
N LEU A 120 1.24 18.41 -2.12
CA LEU A 120 0.49 19.58 -2.57
C LEU A 120 -0.25 20.26 -1.43
N LYS A 121 -0.76 21.48 -1.69
CA LYS A 121 -1.76 22.07 -0.79
C LYS A 121 -3.04 21.25 -0.83
N PHE A 122 -3.76 21.23 0.28
CA PHE A 122 -4.99 20.46 0.44
C PHE A 122 -5.97 20.60 -0.74
N GLU A 123 -6.31 21.82 -1.14
CA GLU A 123 -7.27 22.07 -2.24
C GLU A 123 -6.76 21.59 -3.60
N GLU A 124 -5.45 21.66 -3.85
CA GLU A 124 -4.84 21.14 -5.08
C GLU A 124 -4.87 19.61 -5.12
N ASN A 125 -4.54 18.96 -3.99
CA ASN A 125 -4.67 17.51 -3.85
C ASN A 125 -6.12 17.05 -4.06
N VAL A 126 -7.10 17.74 -3.45
CA VAL A 126 -8.52 17.46 -3.67
C VAL A 126 -8.89 17.54 -5.15
N ASN A 127 -8.48 18.60 -5.86
CA ASN A 127 -8.84 18.79 -7.27
C ASN A 127 -8.25 17.71 -8.20
N ILE A 128 -6.99 17.35 -7.99
CA ILE A 128 -6.34 16.27 -8.76
C ILE A 128 -6.98 14.92 -8.43
N THR A 129 -7.18 14.63 -7.15
CA THR A 129 -7.80 13.37 -6.73
C THR A 129 -9.22 13.22 -7.28
N LYS A 130 -10.04 14.28 -7.28
CA LYS A 130 -11.36 14.28 -7.94
C LYS A 130 -11.29 13.96 -9.43
N THR A 131 -10.24 14.44 -10.10
CA THR A 131 -10.03 14.15 -11.52
C THR A 131 -9.76 12.66 -11.72
N VAL A 132 -8.87 12.08 -10.91
CA VAL A 132 -8.55 10.64 -10.93
C VAL A 132 -9.77 9.78 -10.59
N VAL A 133 -10.48 10.11 -9.51
CA VAL A 133 -11.74 9.45 -9.11
C VAL A 133 -12.74 9.44 -10.26
N ARG A 134 -12.97 10.60 -10.89
CA ARG A 134 -13.91 10.71 -12.02
C ARG A 134 -13.53 9.78 -13.19
N ILE A 135 -12.27 9.74 -13.60
CA ILE A 135 -11.86 8.92 -14.76
C ILE A 135 -11.78 7.43 -14.42
N ALA A 136 -11.37 7.07 -13.20
CA ALA A 136 -11.28 5.67 -12.75
C ALA A 136 -12.67 5.05 -12.52
N HIS A 137 -13.59 5.78 -11.87
CA HIS A 137 -14.94 5.29 -11.58
C HIS A 137 -15.77 5.06 -12.86
N LEU A 138 -15.51 5.79 -13.94
CA LEU A 138 -16.12 5.52 -15.26
C LEU A 138 -15.76 4.12 -15.81
N LYS A 139 -14.71 3.49 -15.28
CA LYS A 139 -14.25 2.14 -15.62
C LYS A 139 -14.44 1.15 -14.47
N GLU A 140 -15.18 1.51 -13.42
CA GLU A 140 -15.34 0.72 -12.19
C GLU A 140 -14.01 0.39 -11.49
N ILE A 141 -12.99 1.24 -11.63
CA ILE A 141 -11.68 1.10 -10.99
C ILE A 141 -11.65 1.94 -9.72
N CYS A 142 -11.22 1.35 -8.60
CA CYS A 142 -11.16 2.06 -7.32
C CYS A 142 -9.93 2.98 -7.21
N VAL A 143 -10.04 4.01 -6.38
CA VAL A 143 -9.00 5.01 -6.16
C VAL A 143 -8.57 5.05 -4.70
N GLU A 144 -7.27 4.86 -4.50
CA GLU A 144 -6.54 5.23 -3.28
C GLU A 144 -6.04 6.67 -3.41
N ALA A 145 -6.03 7.41 -2.31
CA ALA A 145 -5.31 8.66 -2.24
C ALA A 145 -4.61 8.79 -0.88
N GLU A 146 -3.65 9.70 -0.83
CA GLU A 146 -2.90 10.00 0.38
C GLU A 146 -3.10 11.45 0.81
N ILE A 147 -3.22 11.62 2.13
CA ILE A 147 -3.20 12.93 2.78
C ILE A 147 -2.27 12.92 3.98
N GLY A 148 -1.64 14.07 4.19
CA GLY A 148 -0.70 14.27 5.27
C GLY A 148 0.73 14.31 4.75
N TYR A 149 1.56 15.00 5.51
CA TYR A 149 2.95 15.21 5.18
C TYR A 149 3.78 14.09 5.82
N VAL A 150 4.28 13.13 5.03
CA VAL A 150 5.25 12.15 5.54
C VAL A 150 6.53 12.89 5.92
N PHE A 151 6.73 13.10 7.22
CA PHE A 151 7.95 13.68 7.78
C PHE A 151 9.17 12.85 7.34
N GLY A 152 10.17 13.50 6.73
CA GLY A 152 11.37 12.86 6.18
C GLY A 152 11.74 13.29 4.75
N HIS A 153 10.90 14.08 4.08
CA HIS A 153 11.17 14.61 2.74
C HIS A 153 11.83 16.00 2.74
N GLU A 154 11.92 16.69 3.88
CA GLU A 154 12.71 17.93 3.99
C GLU A 154 14.20 17.59 4.02
N SER A 155 15.04 18.48 3.46
CA SER A 155 16.51 18.41 3.50
C SER A 155 17.11 18.57 4.91
N THR A 156 16.30 18.41 5.95
CA THR A 156 16.66 18.50 7.36
C THR A 156 16.51 17.13 8.02
N VAL A 157 17.47 16.78 8.88
CA VAL A 157 17.41 15.58 9.71
C VAL A 157 16.07 15.57 10.46
N PRO A 158 15.22 14.53 10.30
CA PRO A 158 13.95 14.47 11.00
C PRO A 158 14.19 14.42 12.52
N PRO A 159 13.28 14.99 13.33
CA PRO A 159 13.39 14.89 14.79
C PRO A 159 13.34 13.42 15.24
N PRO A 160 13.84 13.09 16.45
CA PRO A 160 13.80 11.73 16.98
C PRO A 160 12.39 11.13 16.91
N TYR A 161 12.30 9.82 16.70
CA TYR A 161 11.01 9.13 16.54
C TYR A 161 10.03 9.43 17.68
N GLU A 162 10.54 9.44 18.91
CA GLU A 162 9.76 9.72 20.11
C GLU A 162 9.17 11.13 20.10
N GLU A 163 9.87 12.09 19.52
CA GLU A 163 9.38 13.46 19.37
C GLU A 163 8.33 13.57 18.26
N ILE A 164 8.57 12.93 17.10
CA ILE A 164 7.59 12.83 16.01
C ILE A 164 6.27 12.27 16.54
N PHE A 165 6.36 11.16 17.28
CA PHE A 165 5.20 10.47 17.82
C PHE A 165 4.50 11.28 18.92
N ALA A 166 5.24 11.82 19.90
CA ALA A 166 4.66 12.59 21.00
C ALA A 166 3.98 13.88 20.55
N LYS A 167 4.53 14.55 19.53
CA LYS A 167 3.97 15.78 18.95
C LYS A 167 3.05 15.52 17.76
N LYS A 168 2.85 14.26 17.36
CA LYS A 168 2.06 13.85 16.17
C LYS A 168 2.48 14.58 14.89
N LEU A 169 3.78 14.82 14.74
CA LEU A 169 4.32 15.52 13.58
C LEU A 169 4.11 14.66 12.32
N GLY A 170 3.47 15.23 11.30
CA GLY A 170 3.16 14.52 10.06
C GLY A 170 2.00 13.55 10.16
N PHE A 171 1.25 13.53 11.26
CA PHE A 171 0.05 12.71 11.35
C PHE A 171 -1.05 13.33 10.48
N THR A 172 -1.85 12.47 9.86
CA THR A 172 -3.02 12.89 9.10
C THR A 172 -4.01 13.61 10.02
N ASN A 173 -4.41 14.82 9.68
CA ASN A 173 -5.43 15.55 10.42
C ASN A 173 -6.82 14.93 10.21
N VAL A 174 -7.60 14.78 11.29
CA VAL A 174 -8.90 14.09 11.28
C VAL A 174 -9.96 14.86 10.50
N ASP A 175 -10.04 16.17 10.67
CA ASP A 175 -11.02 17.03 9.99
C ASP A 175 -10.68 17.16 8.51
N GLU A 176 -9.39 17.26 8.18
CA GLU A 176 -8.92 17.21 6.79
C GLU A 176 -9.25 15.87 6.13
N ALA A 177 -9.07 14.74 6.84
CA ALA A 177 -9.42 13.42 6.32
C ALA A 177 -10.90 13.30 5.99
N ALA A 178 -11.77 13.70 6.90
CA ALA A 178 -13.22 13.68 6.68
C ALA A 178 -13.60 14.55 5.47
N ARG A 179 -13.07 15.78 5.42
CA ARG A 179 -13.33 16.72 4.31
C ARG A 179 -12.77 16.20 2.99
N PHE A 180 -11.58 15.61 2.99
CA PHE A 180 -10.95 15.07 1.79
C PHE A 180 -11.78 13.95 1.19
N VAL A 181 -12.19 12.96 2.01
CA VAL A 181 -13.05 11.86 1.57
C VAL A 181 -14.37 12.39 1.02
N GLN A 182 -15.02 13.32 1.72
CA GLN A 182 -16.28 13.92 1.27
C GLN A 182 -16.15 14.64 -0.09
N LEU A 183 -15.06 15.40 -0.28
CA LEU A 183 -14.87 16.21 -1.49
C LEU A 183 -14.42 15.38 -2.69
N THR A 184 -13.65 14.32 -2.46
CA THR A 184 -13.00 13.53 -3.51
C THR A 184 -13.78 12.30 -3.93
N GLY A 185 -14.43 11.61 -2.99
CA GLY A 185 -15.10 10.33 -3.24
C GLY A 185 -14.14 9.16 -3.44
N VAL A 186 -12.92 9.22 -2.88
CA VAL A 186 -11.97 8.10 -2.89
C VAL A 186 -12.52 6.86 -2.18
N ASP A 187 -12.11 5.69 -2.64
CA ASP A 187 -12.59 4.39 -2.13
C ASP A 187 -11.90 3.98 -0.83
N TRP A 188 -10.64 4.38 -0.65
CA TRP A 188 -9.88 4.22 0.59
C TRP A 188 -8.77 5.27 0.71
N LEU A 189 -8.31 5.50 1.95
CA LEU A 189 -7.41 6.61 2.28
C LEU A 189 -6.15 6.16 2.99
N SER A 190 -5.00 6.54 2.46
CA SER A 190 -3.69 6.36 3.08
C SER A 190 -3.47 7.43 4.13
N VAL A 191 -3.12 6.99 5.34
CA VAL A 191 -3.01 7.85 6.52
C VAL A 191 -1.69 7.63 7.25
N SER A 192 -1.14 8.73 7.78
CA SER A 192 0.02 8.73 8.65
C SER A 192 -0.41 8.82 10.10
N THR A 193 -0.04 7.82 10.90
CA THR A 193 -0.37 7.73 12.35
C THR A 193 0.81 7.29 13.20
N GLY A 194 2.02 7.59 12.73
CA GLY A 194 3.28 7.28 13.43
C GLY A 194 4.15 6.21 12.76
N SER A 195 3.71 5.62 11.65
CA SER A 195 4.59 4.86 10.75
C SER A 195 5.51 5.83 10.01
N ILE A 196 6.83 5.60 10.06
CA ILE A 196 7.78 6.38 9.25
C ILE A 196 8.23 5.55 8.05
N HIS A 197 8.04 6.10 6.85
CA HIS A 197 8.59 5.54 5.62
C HIS A 197 10.12 5.78 5.59
N GLY A 198 10.92 4.72 5.41
CA GLY A 198 12.35 4.84 5.10
C GLY A 198 13.30 5.30 6.22
N ALA A 199 12.86 5.95 7.30
CA ALA A 199 13.78 6.47 8.34
C ALA A 199 14.54 5.39 9.13
N ILE A 200 14.07 4.13 9.10
CA ILE A 200 14.80 3.01 9.71
C ILE A 200 16.02 2.60 8.85
N SER A 201 16.13 3.07 7.60
CA SER A 201 17.25 2.74 6.71
C SER A 201 18.56 3.47 7.04
N GLY A 202 18.52 4.55 7.84
CA GLY A 202 19.69 5.34 8.24
C GLY A 202 20.31 4.98 9.59
N ALA A 203 19.63 4.18 10.41
CA ALA A 203 20.19 3.71 11.67
C ALA A 203 21.24 2.63 11.35
N GLY A 204 22.52 2.97 11.53
CA GLY A 204 23.65 2.08 11.26
C GLY A 204 23.47 0.68 11.85
N LYS A 205 24.18 -0.31 11.31
CA LYS A 205 24.09 -1.75 11.65
C LYS A 205 24.14 -2.09 13.15
N ASP A 206 24.50 -1.14 14.01
CA ASP A 206 24.63 -1.26 15.47
C ASP A 206 23.60 -0.46 16.29
N GLN A 207 22.60 0.17 15.66
CA GLN A 207 21.54 0.89 16.36
C GLN A 207 20.28 0.02 16.51
N LYS A 208 19.71 0.03 17.72
CA LYS A 208 18.47 -0.69 18.08
C LYS A 208 17.40 -0.35 17.04
N LYS A 209 16.93 -1.34 16.25
CA LYS A 209 15.84 -1.16 15.27
C LYS A 209 14.70 -0.40 15.96
N ILE A 210 14.45 0.84 15.53
CA ILE A 210 13.36 1.66 16.05
C ILE A 210 12.08 0.88 15.75
N ARG A 211 11.38 0.46 16.81
CA ARG A 211 10.10 -0.23 16.67
C ARG A 211 9.04 0.85 16.49
N ALA A 212 8.51 0.97 15.28
CA ALA A 212 7.47 1.94 15.00
C ALA A 212 6.18 1.52 15.73
N LYS A 213 5.66 2.45 16.53
CA LYS A 213 4.33 2.42 17.15
C LYS A 213 3.32 3.09 16.22
N LEU A 214 2.07 2.70 16.37
CA LEU A 214 0.93 3.36 15.74
C LEU A 214 0.07 4.01 16.82
N ASP A 215 -0.41 5.22 16.59
CA ASP A 215 -1.37 5.87 17.46
C ASP A 215 -2.79 5.34 17.15
N ILE A 216 -3.17 4.29 17.88
CA ILE A 216 -4.44 3.59 17.71
C ILE A 216 -5.65 4.49 18.07
N GLU A 217 -5.49 5.41 19.02
CA GLU A 217 -6.56 6.36 19.37
C GLU A 217 -6.80 7.32 18.19
N HIS A 218 -5.73 7.80 17.57
CA HIS A 218 -5.80 8.66 16.40
C HIS A 218 -6.37 7.93 15.18
N LEU A 219 -6.00 6.67 14.96
CA LEU A 219 -6.61 5.82 13.93
C LEU A 219 -8.12 5.65 14.13
N ASN A 220 -8.59 5.44 15.37
CA ASN A 220 -10.02 5.36 15.64
C ASN A 220 -10.73 6.67 15.31
N LYS A 221 -10.14 7.82 15.64
CA LYS A 221 -10.70 9.13 15.25
C LYS A 221 -10.80 9.27 13.73
N LEU A 222 -9.76 8.87 13.00
CA LEU A 222 -9.76 8.85 11.53
C LEU A 222 -10.86 7.93 10.99
N LYS A 223 -10.97 6.70 11.50
CA LYS A 223 -11.98 5.73 11.10
C LYS A 223 -13.40 6.26 11.27
N GLU A 224 -13.71 6.86 12.42
CA GLU A 224 -15.04 7.41 12.70
C GLU A 224 -15.37 8.63 11.80
N ALA A 225 -14.34 9.43 11.49
CA ALA A 225 -14.49 10.62 10.67
C ALA A 225 -14.63 10.31 9.17
N THR A 226 -13.83 9.36 8.64
CA THR A 226 -13.80 9.03 7.21
C THR A 226 -14.81 7.98 6.81
N LYS A 227 -15.08 6.99 7.69
CA LYS A 227 -16.01 5.87 7.45
C LYS A 227 -15.71 5.02 6.21
N ILE A 228 -14.47 5.05 5.75
CA ILE A 228 -13.96 4.24 4.64
C ILE A 228 -12.74 3.43 5.10
N PRO A 229 -12.32 2.39 4.35
CA PRO A 229 -11.09 1.67 4.63
C PRO A 229 -9.89 2.62 4.70
N LEU A 230 -9.04 2.44 5.71
CA LEU A 230 -7.78 3.17 5.84
C LEU A 230 -6.61 2.30 5.40
N VAL A 231 -5.54 2.91 4.89
CA VAL A 231 -4.36 2.21 4.40
C VAL A 231 -3.12 2.60 5.21
N LEU A 232 -2.33 1.59 5.59
CA LEU A 232 -1.06 1.75 6.26
C LEU A 232 0.08 1.59 5.25
N HIS A 233 0.78 2.69 4.97
CA HIS A 233 2.01 2.69 4.20
C HIS A 233 3.19 2.32 5.11
N GLY A 234 3.91 1.25 4.78
CA GLY A 234 5.13 0.84 5.49
C GLY A 234 4.88 0.03 6.77
N GLY A 235 4.30 -1.16 6.65
CA GLY A 235 4.14 -2.09 7.79
C GLY A 235 5.44 -2.72 8.29
N THR A 236 6.52 -2.69 7.49
CA THR A 236 7.81 -3.27 7.88
C THR A 236 8.40 -2.57 9.10
N GLY A 237 8.59 -3.31 10.19
CA GLY A 237 9.19 -2.79 11.44
C GLY A 237 8.17 -2.28 12.48
N VAL A 238 6.87 -2.29 12.15
CA VAL A 238 5.79 -2.12 13.13
C VAL A 238 5.63 -3.43 13.91
N GLU A 239 5.48 -3.36 15.23
CA GLU A 239 5.24 -4.58 16.01
C GLU A 239 3.86 -5.16 15.67
N ILE A 240 3.78 -6.49 15.62
CA ILE A 240 2.57 -7.19 15.17
C ILE A 240 1.32 -6.86 15.98
N GLU A 241 1.49 -6.57 17.28
CA GLU A 241 0.39 -6.16 18.16
C GLU A 241 -0.22 -4.83 17.73
N TYR A 242 0.59 -3.87 17.25
CA TYR A 242 0.09 -2.62 16.68
C TYR A 242 -0.60 -2.82 15.35
N ILE A 243 -0.10 -3.74 14.50
CA ILE A 243 -0.80 -4.09 13.25
C ILE A 243 -2.19 -4.62 13.56
N LYS A 244 -2.32 -5.61 14.46
CA LYS A 244 -3.62 -6.18 14.85
C LYS A 244 -4.56 -5.12 15.45
N ALA A 245 -4.04 -4.22 16.29
CA ALA A 245 -4.81 -3.12 16.85
C ALA A 245 -5.25 -2.11 15.79
N ALA A 246 -4.37 -1.79 14.84
CA ALA A 246 -4.63 -0.86 13.75
C ALA A 246 -5.71 -1.39 12.80
N VAL A 247 -5.73 -2.70 12.55
CA VAL A 247 -6.79 -3.34 11.74
C VAL A 247 -8.17 -3.17 12.38
N LYS A 248 -8.26 -3.39 13.71
CA LYS A 248 -9.51 -3.12 14.46
C LYS A 248 -9.91 -1.64 14.39
N ALA A 249 -8.90 -0.75 14.37
CA ALA A 249 -9.04 0.70 14.24
C ALA A 249 -9.20 1.20 12.78
N GLY A 250 -9.46 0.32 11.81
CA GLY A 250 -9.87 0.70 10.44
C GLY A 250 -8.82 0.53 9.35
N ILE A 251 -7.57 0.19 9.70
CA ILE A 251 -6.58 -0.21 8.69
C ILE A 251 -7.06 -1.48 8.00
N THR A 252 -7.22 -1.40 6.68
CA THR A 252 -7.75 -2.49 5.86
C THR A 252 -6.74 -2.94 4.82
N LYS A 253 -5.91 -2.03 4.28
CA LYS A 253 -4.80 -2.38 3.37
C LYS A 253 -3.46 -2.05 4.05
N ILE A 254 -2.48 -2.95 3.92
CA ILE A 254 -1.14 -2.77 4.48
C ILE A 254 -0.12 -2.96 3.36
N ASN A 255 0.64 -1.91 3.05
CA ASN A 255 1.67 -1.95 2.02
C ASN A 255 2.96 -2.60 2.55
N ILE A 256 3.48 -3.56 1.79
CA ILE A 256 4.66 -4.38 2.09
C ILE A 256 5.53 -4.46 0.83
N GLY A 257 6.71 -3.84 0.88
CA GLY A 257 7.68 -3.89 -0.24
C GLY A 257 9.07 -4.33 0.20
N THR A 258 9.64 -3.63 1.18
CA THR A 258 11.05 -3.80 1.56
C THR A 258 11.43 -5.22 1.96
N GLU A 259 10.62 -5.89 2.78
CA GLU A 259 10.95 -7.22 3.29
C GLU A 259 10.98 -8.28 2.19
N ILE A 260 9.97 -8.29 1.30
CA ILE A 260 9.90 -9.23 0.17
C ILE A 260 10.92 -8.91 -0.92
N ARG A 261 11.25 -7.63 -1.15
CA ARG A 261 12.30 -7.22 -2.07
C ARG A 261 13.67 -7.68 -1.56
N GLN A 262 13.99 -7.45 -0.29
CA GLN A 262 15.24 -7.90 0.30
C GLN A 262 15.37 -9.43 0.28
N ALA A 263 14.28 -10.16 0.47
CA ALA A 263 14.26 -11.61 0.32
C ALA A 263 14.63 -12.02 -1.13
N TYR A 264 14.04 -11.35 -2.12
CA TYR A 264 14.35 -11.57 -3.55
C TYR A 264 15.82 -11.24 -3.87
N GLU A 265 16.29 -10.03 -3.55
CA GLU A 265 17.64 -9.55 -3.84
C GLU A 265 18.75 -10.38 -3.17
N ASN A 266 18.48 -10.93 -1.98
CA ASN A 266 19.42 -11.85 -1.35
C ASN A 266 19.36 -13.24 -1.97
N GLY A 267 18.17 -13.70 -2.34
CA GLY A 267 18.00 -15.02 -2.91
C GLY A 267 18.54 -15.14 -4.33
N ILE A 268 18.42 -14.08 -5.15
CA ILE A 268 18.85 -14.08 -6.56
C ILE A 268 20.36 -14.22 -6.73
N LYS A 269 21.14 -13.93 -5.67
CA LYS A 269 22.59 -14.21 -5.61
C LYS A 269 22.91 -15.70 -5.71
N ASN A 270 21.96 -16.58 -5.40
CA ASN A 270 22.11 -18.03 -5.50
C ASN A 270 21.49 -18.56 -6.81
N SER A 271 20.20 -18.33 -7.03
CA SER A 271 19.49 -18.67 -8.27
C SER A 271 18.11 -18.02 -8.32
N GLN A 272 17.51 -17.98 -9.52
CA GLN A 272 16.13 -17.52 -9.71
C GLN A 272 15.14 -18.28 -8.80
N GLN A 273 15.22 -19.61 -8.81
CA GLN A 273 14.35 -20.46 -8.01
C GLN A 273 14.49 -20.18 -6.51
N TYR A 274 15.72 -19.93 -6.04
CA TYR A 274 15.96 -19.61 -4.63
C TYR A 274 15.38 -18.24 -4.27
N ALA A 275 15.48 -17.24 -5.14
CA ALA A 275 14.86 -15.93 -4.96
C ALA A 275 13.34 -16.01 -4.84
N GLU A 276 12.70 -16.71 -5.77
CA GLU A 276 11.24 -16.91 -5.76
C GLU A 276 10.77 -17.64 -4.50
N ASN A 277 11.48 -18.70 -4.10
CA ASN A 277 11.18 -19.41 -2.85
C ASN A 277 11.35 -18.50 -1.62
N SER A 278 12.38 -17.65 -1.59
CA SER A 278 12.61 -16.72 -0.47
C SER A 278 11.48 -15.70 -0.34
N VAL A 279 10.99 -15.16 -1.46
CA VAL A 279 9.81 -14.27 -1.48
C VAL A 279 8.59 -15.01 -0.95
N LYS A 280 8.34 -16.23 -1.47
CA LYS A 280 7.18 -17.03 -1.09
C LYS A 280 7.15 -17.32 0.42
N GLU A 281 8.25 -17.78 0.99
CA GLU A 281 8.34 -18.09 2.43
C GLU A 281 8.22 -16.84 3.31
N THR A 282 8.75 -15.70 2.85
CA THR A 282 8.57 -14.41 3.54
C THR A 282 7.09 -14.02 3.60
N ILE A 283 6.35 -14.18 2.50
CA ILE A 283 4.92 -13.86 2.44
C ILE A 283 4.10 -14.80 3.31
N LYS A 284 4.42 -16.10 3.34
CA LYS A 284 3.74 -17.06 4.23
C LYS A 284 3.85 -16.63 5.69
N LYS A 285 5.06 -16.26 6.13
CA LYS A 285 5.27 -15.76 7.48
C LYS A 285 4.44 -14.51 7.75
N ILE A 286 4.38 -13.56 6.82
CA ILE A 286 3.56 -12.35 6.96
C ILE A 286 2.07 -12.70 7.09
N ILE A 287 1.57 -13.64 6.29
CA ILE A 287 0.18 -14.10 6.35
C ILE A 287 -0.13 -14.72 7.72
N GLU A 288 0.80 -15.49 8.28
CA GLU A 288 0.67 -16.08 9.62
C GLU A 288 0.73 -15.03 10.72
N ASP A 289 1.72 -14.13 10.67
CA ASP A 289 1.89 -13.05 11.65
C ASP A 289 0.64 -12.17 11.70
N PHE A 290 0.09 -11.81 10.53
CA PHE A 290 -1.11 -10.98 10.40
C PHE A 290 -2.41 -11.75 10.69
N GLU A 291 -2.36 -13.06 10.87
CA GLU A 291 -3.51 -13.94 11.11
C GLU A 291 -4.57 -13.87 9.99
N ILE A 292 -4.13 -13.78 8.73
CA ILE A 292 -5.00 -13.60 7.55
C ILE A 292 -5.05 -14.85 6.64
N LYS A 293 -4.58 -16.00 7.13
CA LYS A 293 -4.74 -17.29 6.45
C LYS A 293 -6.23 -17.63 6.30
N GLY A 294 -6.65 -18.05 5.10
CA GLY A 294 -8.05 -18.37 4.82
C GLY A 294 -8.97 -17.16 4.69
N SER A 295 -8.42 -15.94 4.57
CA SER A 295 -9.23 -14.73 4.45
C SER A 295 -10.12 -14.72 3.21
N ALA A 296 -9.81 -15.50 2.16
CA ALA A 296 -10.67 -15.62 0.99
C ALA A 296 -12.09 -16.10 1.35
N ASP A 297 -12.20 -17.12 2.20
CA ASP A 297 -13.50 -17.68 2.63
C ASP A 297 -14.28 -16.67 3.50
N ILE A 298 -13.58 -15.75 4.17
CA ILE A 298 -14.17 -14.70 5.00
C ILE A 298 -14.68 -13.54 4.13
N LEU A 299 -13.91 -13.17 3.12
CA LEU A 299 -14.12 -11.95 2.34
C LEU A 299 -14.95 -12.16 1.07
N ASN A 300 -14.91 -13.36 0.53
CA ASN A 300 -15.68 -13.79 -0.63
C ASN A 300 -16.28 -15.20 -0.37
N PRO A 301 -17.33 -15.29 0.46
CA PRO A 301 -17.91 -16.57 0.89
C PRO A 301 -18.74 -17.30 -0.18
N ASP A 302 -18.99 -16.66 -1.33
CA ASP A 302 -19.76 -17.17 -2.48
C ASP A 302 -18.83 -17.49 -3.66
#